data_AF-A0A372K8M9-F1
#
_entry.id   AF-A0A372K8M9-F1
#
_cell.length_a   1.000
_cell.length_b   1.000
_cell.length_c   1.000
_cell.angle_alpha   90.00
_cell.angle_beta   90.00
_cell.angle_gamma   90.00
#
_symmetry.space_group_name_H-M   'P 1'
#
loop_
_entity.id
_entity.type
_entity.pdbx_description
1 polymer ?
#
loop_
_entity_poly.entity_id
_entity_poly.type
_entity_poly.pdbx_seq_one_letter_code
_entity_poly.pdbx_strand_id
1 'polypeptide(L)'
;MRALAGVSLMCLVMQVAMAEETAGSTETILQCTGAVGSKGIDAPADVALGKPVTGAVGTYIITTSSVMIISDGSSFANTQLPRCRETSTQYTYSNDCGALRPYYMQDWMHATDFDRDTGSFFKKYRNSAEFLQTVVIDRLTLHLTDEMLVGFTRVDRDKSTQKITQKPYMTSGSYDADCHVTKPKI
;
A
#
# COMPACT_ATOMS: atom_id res chain seq x y z
N MET A 1 43.14 46.98 51.59
CA MET A 1 43.06 47.82 50.37
C MET A 1 43.91 47.15 49.32
N ARG A 2 43.29 46.27 48.54
CA ARG A 2 42.80 46.48 47.16
C ARG A 2 43.94 46.31 46.13
N ALA A 3 43.94 45.10 45.58
CA ALA A 3 44.65 44.68 44.38
C ALA A 3 44.07 45.35 43.13
N LEU A 4 44.95 45.59 42.16
CA LEU A 4 44.63 45.82 40.76
C LEU A 4 45.45 44.80 39.95
N ALA A 5 44.76 43.84 39.34
CA ALA A 5 45.22 43.08 38.18
C ALA A 5 43.97 42.57 37.47
N GLY A 6 43.73 43.10 36.28
CA GLY A 6 42.65 42.65 35.42
C GLY A 6 42.99 41.33 34.74
N VAL A 7 41.95 40.55 34.46
CA VAL A 7 41.88 39.65 33.30
C VAL A 7 40.41 39.61 32.88
N SER A 8 40.13 40.14 31.69
CA SER A 8 38.87 39.89 30.98
C SER A 8 38.75 38.39 30.74
N LEU A 9 37.77 37.75 31.39
CA LEU A 9 37.33 36.42 31.00
C LEU A 9 36.06 36.59 30.17
N MET A 10 36.25 36.53 28.85
CA MET A 10 35.16 36.34 27.88
C MET A 10 34.32 35.16 28.35
N CYS A 11 33.07 35.40 28.73
CA CYS A 11 32.06 34.38 28.87
C CYS A 11 31.87 33.73 27.49
N LEU A 12 32.55 32.60 27.29
CA LEU A 12 32.29 31.67 26.22
C LEU A 12 30.84 31.23 26.37
N VAL A 13 29.96 31.80 25.55
CA VAL A 13 28.59 31.31 25.40
C VAL A 13 28.72 29.90 24.83
N MET A 14 28.70 28.90 25.71
CA MET A 14 28.43 27.53 25.34
C MET A 14 27.04 27.55 24.70
N GLN A 15 27.03 27.62 23.37
CA GLN A 15 25.92 27.14 22.59
C GLN A 15 25.76 25.68 23.02
N VAL A 16 24.78 25.45 23.88
CA VAL A 16 24.19 24.13 24.04
C VAL A 16 23.72 23.82 22.63
N ALA A 17 24.52 23.03 21.91
CA ALA A 17 24.07 22.39 20.70
C ALA A 17 22.80 21.66 21.13
N MET A 18 21.66 22.25 20.78
CA MET A 18 20.43 21.51 20.63
C MET A 18 20.79 20.48 19.56
N ALA A 19 21.24 19.32 20.01
CA ALA A 19 20.96 18.10 19.29
C ALA A 19 19.43 18.09 19.21
N GLU A 20 18.90 18.68 18.14
CA GLU A 20 17.69 18.16 17.56
C GLU A 20 18.00 16.69 17.33
N GLU A 21 17.60 15.85 18.30
CA GLU A 21 17.10 14.54 17.99
C GLU A 21 16.05 14.78 16.92
N THR A 22 16.48 14.72 15.66
CA THR A 22 15.63 14.21 14.61
C THR A 22 15.08 12.92 15.20
N ALA A 23 13.82 12.98 15.64
CA ALA A 23 13.06 11.83 16.08
C ALA A 23 13.12 10.86 14.92
N GLY A 24 14.10 9.94 15.00
CA GLY A 24 14.51 9.10 13.92
C GLY A 24 13.37 8.16 13.62
N SER A 25 12.55 8.52 12.65
CA SER A 25 11.74 7.57 11.91
C SER A 25 12.70 6.44 11.52
N THR A 26 12.62 5.32 12.23
CA THR A 26 13.51 4.18 11.97
C THR A 26 12.94 3.49 10.74
N GLU A 27 13.28 4.03 9.58
CA GLU A 27 12.84 3.47 8.31
C GLU A 27 13.51 2.12 8.10
N THR A 28 12.71 1.11 7.80
CA THR A 28 13.20 -0.22 7.42
C THR A 28 12.97 -0.41 5.93
N ILE A 29 14.04 -0.62 5.18
CA ILE A 29 13.94 -0.88 3.74
C ILE A 29 13.94 -2.39 3.53
N LEU A 30 12.87 -2.92 2.94
CA LEU A 30 12.80 -4.29 2.47
C LEU A 30 13.10 -4.35 0.97
N GLN A 31 14.03 -5.24 0.60
CA GLN A 31 14.23 -5.69 -0.77
C GLN A 31 13.63 -7.09 -0.89
N CYS A 32 12.67 -7.24 -1.78
CA CYS A 32 11.88 -8.44 -1.94
C CYS A 32 12.11 -9.04 -3.33
N THR A 33 12.09 -10.36 -3.43
CA THR A 33 12.08 -11.06 -4.72
C THR A 33 11.03 -12.16 -4.69
N GLY A 34 10.20 -12.21 -5.72
CA GLY A 34 9.02 -13.06 -5.67
C GLY A 34 8.35 -13.27 -7.02
N ALA A 35 7.09 -13.70 -6.95
CA ALA A 35 6.25 -13.94 -8.10
C ALA A 35 5.14 -12.88 -8.19
N VAL A 36 4.91 -12.36 -9.40
CA VAL A 36 3.75 -11.54 -9.74
C VAL A 36 2.75 -12.39 -10.49
N GLY A 37 1.47 -12.27 -10.14
CA GLY A 37 0.37 -12.98 -10.77
C GLY A 37 -0.84 -12.09 -11.00
N SER A 38 -1.75 -12.57 -11.84
CA SER A 38 -3.06 -11.95 -12.02
C SER A 38 -4.14 -13.02 -12.16
N LYS A 39 -5.30 -12.78 -11.57
CA LYS A 39 -6.48 -13.66 -11.67
C LYS A 39 -7.73 -12.83 -11.96
N GLY A 40 -8.63 -13.41 -12.75
CA GLY A 40 -9.99 -12.90 -12.94
C GLY A 40 -10.92 -13.50 -11.89
N ILE A 41 -11.85 -12.69 -11.39
CA ILE A 41 -12.90 -13.08 -10.46
C ILE A 41 -14.22 -12.74 -11.14
N ASP A 42 -14.94 -13.77 -11.59
CA ASP A 42 -16.08 -13.65 -12.51
C ASP A 42 -15.78 -12.84 -13.78
N ALA A 43 -14.49 -12.75 -14.13
CA ALA A 43 -14.03 -12.03 -15.30
C ALA A 43 -14.43 -12.78 -16.58
N PRO A 44 -14.95 -12.06 -17.59
CA PRO A 44 -15.18 -12.64 -18.91
C PRO A 44 -13.91 -13.26 -19.53
N ALA A 45 -14.08 -14.27 -20.38
CA ALA A 45 -12.96 -15.01 -20.98
C ALA A 45 -12.07 -14.18 -21.91
N ASP A 46 -12.57 -13.04 -22.40
CA ASP A 46 -11.86 -12.06 -23.22
C ASP A 46 -11.06 -11.03 -22.41
N VAL A 47 -11.12 -11.07 -21.08
CA VAL A 47 -10.26 -10.24 -20.22
C VAL A 47 -8.82 -10.74 -20.28
N ALA A 48 -7.93 -9.88 -20.77
CA ALA A 48 -6.50 -10.17 -20.77
C ALA A 48 -5.94 -10.11 -19.34
N LEU A 49 -5.47 -11.25 -18.85
CA LEU A 49 -4.76 -11.35 -17.57
C LEU A 49 -3.25 -11.45 -17.83
N GLY A 50 -2.47 -10.76 -16.99
CA GLY A 50 -1.01 -10.84 -17.05
C GLY A 50 -0.53 -12.27 -16.83
N LYS A 51 0.47 -12.70 -17.62
CA LYS A 51 1.15 -13.97 -17.36
C LYS A 51 1.91 -13.87 -16.04
N PRO A 52 1.95 -14.95 -15.23
CA PRO A 52 2.78 -14.97 -14.05
C PRO A 52 4.24 -14.70 -14.38
N VAL A 53 4.89 -13.87 -13.57
CA VAL A 53 6.32 -13.54 -13.68
C VAL A 53 7.00 -13.96 -12.39
N THR A 54 8.08 -14.74 -12.48
CA THR A 54 8.91 -15.14 -11.33
C THR A 54 10.19 -14.32 -11.28
N GLY A 55 10.72 -14.07 -10.08
CA GLY A 55 11.93 -13.28 -9.90
C GLY A 55 11.71 -11.78 -10.06
N ALA A 56 10.47 -11.30 -9.91
CA ALA A 56 10.18 -9.89 -9.85
C ALA A 56 10.79 -9.30 -8.56
N VAL A 57 11.35 -8.09 -8.65
CA VAL A 57 12.03 -7.42 -7.54
C VAL A 57 11.19 -6.24 -7.09
N GLY A 58 11.07 -6.09 -5.77
CA GLY A 58 10.38 -4.97 -5.13
C GLY A 58 11.18 -4.33 -4.01
N THR A 59 11.01 -3.02 -3.81
CA THR A 59 11.53 -2.23 -2.71
C THR A 59 10.38 -1.61 -1.92
N TYR A 60 10.36 -1.84 -0.60
CA TYR A 60 9.37 -1.29 0.33
C TYR A 60 10.08 -0.51 1.43
N ILE A 61 9.61 0.70 1.72
CA ILE A 61 10.07 1.50 2.86
C ILE A 61 8.99 1.42 3.93
N ILE A 62 9.32 0.79 5.05
CA ILE A 62 8.44 0.65 6.20
C ILE A 62 8.78 1.72 7.21
N THR A 63 7.78 2.52 7.55
CA THR A 63 7.82 3.44 8.68
C THR A 63 6.97 2.89 9.82
N THR A 64 6.97 3.60 10.95
CA THR A 64 6.10 3.25 12.09
C THR A 64 4.61 3.39 11.77
N SER A 65 4.20 4.16 10.76
CA SER A 65 2.77 4.40 10.48
C SER A 65 2.31 3.90 9.12
N SER A 66 3.24 3.62 8.20
CA SER A 66 2.92 3.31 6.81
C SER A 66 3.95 2.40 6.16
N VAL A 67 3.58 1.82 5.03
CA VAL A 67 4.53 1.27 4.06
C VAL A 67 4.43 2.09 2.79
N MET A 68 5.59 2.46 2.23
CA MET A 68 5.69 3.06 0.92
C MET A 68 6.27 2.03 -0.04
N ILE A 69 5.57 1.79 -1.14
CA ILE A 69 5.97 0.85 -2.18
C ILE A 69 6.81 1.63 -3.19
N ILE A 70 8.12 1.41 -3.26
CA ILE A 70 8.99 2.14 -4.20
C ILE A 70 9.04 1.42 -5.55
N SER A 71 8.96 0.10 -5.53
CA SER A 71 8.78 -0.78 -6.68
C SER A 71 8.34 -2.15 -6.18
N ASP A 72 7.58 -2.90 -6.95
CA ASP A 72 7.05 -4.21 -6.56
C ASP A 72 6.74 -5.11 -7.77
N GLY A 73 7.18 -4.71 -8.96
CA GLY A 73 6.74 -5.31 -10.21
C GLY A 73 5.31 -4.93 -10.62
N SER A 74 4.60 -4.10 -9.85
CA SER A 74 3.31 -3.50 -10.18
C SER A 74 3.48 -2.07 -10.73
N SER A 75 2.39 -1.50 -11.24
CA SER A 75 2.37 -0.13 -11.79
C SER A 75 2.21 0.96 -10.72
N PHE A 76 2.26 0.63 -9.41
CA PHE A 76 1.87 1.52 -8.32
C PHE A 76 3.03 2.00 -7.45
N ALA A 77 4.21 2.16 -8.05
CA ALA A 77 5.35 2.79 -7.40
C ALA A 77 4.98 4.14 -6.75
N ASN A 78 5.55 4.39 -5.57
CA ASN A 78 5.33 5.50 -4.65
C ASN A 78 3.96 5.54 -3.96
N THR A 79 3.21 4.43 -3.95
CA THR A 79 1.98 4.34 -3.14
C THR A 79 2.34 4.22 -1.66
N GLN A 80 1.73 5.07 -0.83
CA GLN A 80 1.86 5.00 0.62
C GLN A 80 0.58 4.44 1.24
N LEU A 81 0.70 3.29 1.90
CA LEU A 81 -0.42 2.60 2.54
C LEU A 81 -0.31 2.77 4.07
N PRO A 82 -1.35 3.28 4.76
CA PRO A 82 -1.36 3.34 6.22
C PRO A 82 -1.39 1.94 6.82
N ARG A 83 -0.84 1.81 8.03
CA ARG A 83 -0.88 0.57 8.80
C ARG A 83 -2.26 0.39 9.43
N CYS A 84 -2.98 -0.64 8.99
CA CYS A 84 -4.34 -0.95 9.41
C CYS A 84 -4.39 -1.93 10.58
N ARG A 85 -3.42 -2.84 10.67
CA ARG A 85 -3.36 -3.84 11.74
C ARG A 85 -1.92 -4.18 12.10
N GLU A 86 -1.71 -4.43 13.37
CA GLU A 86 -0.46 -4.97 13.91
C GLU A 86 -0.79 -6.16 14.84
N THR A 87 0.00 -7.22 14.70
CA THR A 87 0.04 -8.35 15.63
C THR A 87 1.50 -8.59 16.05
N SER A 88 1.73 -9.57 16.92
CA SER A 88 3.09 -9.95 17.34
C SER A 88 3.96 -10.42 16.17
N THR A 89 3.37 -10.93 15.08
CA THR A 89 4.10 -11.51 13.95
C THR A 89 3.80 -10.86 12.61
N GLN A 90 2.83 -9.96 12.52
CA GLN A 90 2.36 -9.46 11.22
C GLN A 90 2.00 -7.99 11.25
N TYR A 91 2.34 -7.28 10.18
CA TYR A 91 1.77 -5.97 9.85
C TYR A 91 0.86 -6.09 8.63
N THR A 92 -0.26 -5.37 8.66
CA THR A 92 -1.15 -5.20 7.52
C THR A 92 -1.30 -3.73 7.20
N TYR A 93 -1.08 -3.38 5.94
CA TYR A 93 -1.24 -2.05 5.38
C TYR A 93 -2.27 -2.09 4.26
N SER A 94 -3.08 -1.05 4.12
CA SER A 94 -4.07 -0.97 3.06
C SER A 94 -4.48 0.47 2.80
N ASN A 95 -4.89 0.79 1.58
CA ASN A 95 -5.48 2.09 1.26
C ASN A 95 -6.87 2.27 1.92
N ASP A 96 -7.52 1.20 2.38
CA ASP A 96 -8.78 1.25 3.10
C ASP A 96 -8.83 0.25 4.27
N CYS A 97 -8.43 0.71 5.46
CA CYS A 97 -8.40 -0.12 6.66
C CYS A 97 -9.79 -0.62 7.13
N GLY A 98 -10.88 -0.04 6.61
CA GLY A 98 -12.24 -0.50 6.89
C GLY A 98 -12.73 -1.57 5.92
N ALA A 99 -12.03 -1.76 4.79
CA ALA A 99 -12.41 -2.71 3.76
C ALA A 99 -11.78 -4.08 4.02
N LEU A 100 -12.62 -5.08 4.27
CA LEU A 100 -12.19 -6.47 4.30
C LEU A 100 -12.41 -7.10 2.92
N ARG A 101 -11.36 -7.74 2.40
CA ARG A 101 -11.33 -8.44 1.12
C ARG A 101 -12.65 -9.18 0.74
N PRO A 102 -13.20 -10.10 1.56
CA PRO A 102 -14.41 -10.84 1.17
C PRO A 102 -15.64 -9.94 1.00
N TYR A 103 -15.82 -8.95 1.89
CA TYR A 103 -16.96 -8.03 1.79
C TYR A 103 -16.81 -7.04 0.65
N TYR A 104 -15.59 -6.53 0.42
CA TYR A 104 -15.30 -5.65 -0.72
C TYR A 104 -15.61 -6.36 -2.05
N MET A 105 -15.17 -7.61 -2.19
CA MET A 105 -15.49 -8.42 -3.37
C MET A 105 -16.99 -8.68 -3.50
N GLN A 106 -17.63 -9.14 -2.42
CA GLN A 106 -19.06 -9.44 -2.44
C GLN A 106 -19.89 -8.22 -2.81
N ASP A 107 -19.61 -7.07 -2.21
CA ASP A 107 -20.36 -5.84 -2.45
C ASP A 107 -20.18 -5.33 -3.87
N TRP A 108 -18.98 -5.46 -4.46
CA TRP A 108 -18.77 -5.14 -5.87
C TRP A 108 -19.59 -6.05 -6.78
N MET A 109 -19.59 -7.37 -6.51
CA MET A 109 -20.35 -8.34 -7.33
C MET A 109 -21.87 -8.15 -7.24
N HIS A 110 -22.37 -7.51 -6.19
CA HIS A 110 -23.79 -7.19 -6.02
C HIS A 110 -24.12 -5.73 -6.34
N ALA A 111 -23.14 -4.92 -6.76
CA ALA A 111 -23.37 -3.54 -7.13
C ALA A 111 -24.26 -3.47 -8.39
N THR A 112 -25.25 -2.59 -8.34
CA THR A 112 -26.17 -2.32 -9.46
C THR A 112 -26.05 -0.90 -9.99
N ASP A 113 -25.35 -0.03 -9.25
CA ASP A 113 -25.10 1.36 -9.57
C ASP A 113 -23.59 1.62 -9.51
N PHE A 114 -23.01 1.88 -10.68
CA PHE A 114 -21.57 2.06 -10.87
C PHE A 114 -21.20 3.53 -11.08
N ASP A 115 -22.12 4.45 -10.80
CA ASP A 115 -21.80 5.87 -10.74
C ASP A 115 -20.90 6.17 -9.54
N ARG A 116 -19.76 6.82 -9.78
CA ARG A 116 -18.73 7.04 -8.74
C ARG A 116 -19.19 7.97 -7.62
N ASP A 117 -20.11 8.88 -7.89
CA ASP A 117 -20.57 9.88 -6.92
C ASP A 117 -21.78 9.38 -6.12
N THR A 118 -22.63 8.59 -6.76
CA THR A 118 -23.94 8.20 -6.22
C THR A 118 -24.06 6.73 -5.84
N GLY A 119 -23.25 5.85 -6.43
CA GLY A 119 -23.26 4.41 -6.20
C GLY A 119 -22.95 4.02 -4.75
N SER A 120 -23.71 3.05 -4.23
CA SER A 120 -23.58 2.59 -2.84
C SER A 120 -22.20 2.01 -2.53
N PHE A 121 -21.60 1.31 -3.50
CA PHE A 121 -20.26 0.75 -3.38
C PHE A 121 -19.22 1.85 -3.14
N PHE A 122 -19.16 2.84 -4.03
CA PHE A 122 -18.21 3.95 -3.93
C PHE A 122 -18.43 4.82 -2.69
N LYS A 123 -19.69 4.99 -2.26
CA LYS A 123 -20.01 5.67 -0.99
C LYS A 123 -19.51 4.91 0.24
N LYS A 124 -19.55 3.57 0.21
CA LYS A 124 -19.08 2.70 1.30
C LYS A 124 -17.56 2.61 1.33
N TYR A 125 -16.93 2.48 0.17
CA TYR A 125 -15.49 2.22 0.00
C TYR A 125 -14.75 3.44 -0.56
N ARG A 126 -14.93 4.62 0.07
CA ARG A 126 -14.39 5.88 -0.47
C ARG A 126 -12.87 5.90 -0.62
N ASN A 127 -12.15 5.24 0.28
CA ASN A 127 -10.68 5.19 0.26
C ASN A 127 -10.15 4.11 -0.71
N SER A 128 -11.02 3.21 -1.17
CA SER A 128 -10.71 2.11 -2.09
C SER A 128 -11.69 2.08 -3.28
N ALA A 129 -12.14 3.26 -3.71
CA ALA A 129 -13.15 3.40 -4.77
C ALA A 129 -12.68 2.77 -6.09
N GLU A 130 -11.41 3.00 -6.45
CA GLU A 130 -10.81 2.49 -7.68
C GLU A 130 -10.26 1.07 -7.53
N PHE A 131 -9.67 0.79 -6.38
CA PHE A 131 -9.08 -0.49 -6.05
C PHE A 131 -8.90 -0.62 -4.54
N LEU A 132 -8.88 -1.87 -4.07
CA LEU A 132 -8.43 -2.20 -2.71
C LEU A 132 -7.06 -2.83 -2.81
N GLN A 133 -6.04 -2.17 -2.24
CA GLN A 133 -4.70 -2.71 -2.10
C GLN A 133 -4.44 -3.10 -0.65
N THR A 134 -3.87 -4.28 -0.44
CA THR A 134 -3.49 -4.78 0.88
C THR A 134 -2.09 -5.38 0.83
N VAL A 135 -1.20 -4.84 1.63
CA VAL A 135 0.15 -5.38 1.85
C VAL A 135 0.21 -6.01 3.24
N VAL A 136 0.59 -7.27 3.29
CA VAL A 136 0.78 -8.02 4.54
C VAL A 136 2.23 -8.43 4.62
N ILE A 137 2.85 -8.18 5.78
CA ILE A 137 4.26 -8.51 6.03
C ILE A 137 4.32 -9.39 7.28
N ASP A 138 4.77 -10.63 7.11
CA ASP A 138 5.17 -11.47 8.23
C ASP A 138 6.54 -11.02 8.74
N ARG A 139 6.59 -10.57 9.99
CA ARG A 139 7.76 -9.96 10.62
C ARG A 139 8.82 -10.98 11.04
N LEU A 140 8.46 -12.26 11.14
CA LEU A 140 9.39 -13.31 11.55
C LEU A 140 10.14 -13.88 10.35
N THR A 141 9.41 -14.08 9.25
CA THR A 141 9.94 -14.65 8.01
C THR A 141 10.35 -13.60 6.99
N LEU A 142 9.90 -12.35 7.16
CA LEU A 142 9.99 -11.27 6.17
C LEU A 142 9.33 -11.64 4.84
N HIS A 143 8.33 -12.50 4.89
CA HIS A 143 7.48 -12.80 3.75
C HIS A 143 6.45 -11.68 3.55
N LEU A 144 6.30 -11.22 2.31
CA LEU A 144 5.41 -10.14 1.92
C LEU A 144 4.40 -10.64 0.88
N THR A 145 3.13 -10.34 1.14
CA THR A 145 2.05 -10.50 0.15
C THR A 145 1.41 -9.14 -0.11
N ASP A 146 1.44 -8.69 -1.36
CA ASP A 146 0.67 -7.55 -1.85
C ASP A 146 -0.45 -8.07 -2.75
N GLU A 147 -1.71 -7.69 -2.47
CA GLU A 147 -2.84 -7.95 -3.35
C GLU A 147 -3.56 -6.65 -3.67
N MET A 148 -3.83 -6.44 -4.95
CA MET A 148 -4.69 -5.37 -5.44
C MET A 148 -5.93 -5.97 -6.09
N LEU A 149 -7.11 -5.58 -5.63
CA LEU A 149 -8.40 -5.89 -6.23
C LEU A 149 -8.91 -4.69 -7.02
N VAL A 150 -9.27 -4.89 -8.28
CA VAL A 150 -9.81 -3.85 -9.15
C VAL A 150 -11.18 -4.27 -9.67
N GLY A 151 -12.18 -3.42 -9.45
CA GLY A 151 -13.53 -3.59 -9.93
C GLY A 151 -13.70 -3.15 -11.38
N PHE A 152 -14.38 -3.96 -12.17
CA PHE A 152 -14.76 -3.63 -13.54
C PHE A 152 -16.23 -3.97 -13.80
N THR A 153 -16.78 -3.35 -14.85
CA THR A 153 -18.16 -3.58 -15.29
C THR A 153 -18.17 -3.90 -16.77
N ARG A 154 -18.77 -5.04 -17.14
CA ARG A 154 -19.08 -5.37 -18.53
C ARG A 154 -20.46 -4.84 -18.88
N VAL A 155 -20.55 -4.06 -19.94
CA VAL A 155 -21.82 -3.57 -20.48
C VAL A 155 -22.21 -4.43 -21.67
N ASP A 156 -23.22 -5.28 -21.48
CA ASP A 156 -23.82 -6.06 -22.56
C ASP A 156 -25.10 -5.37 -23.04
N ARG A 157 -25.26 -5.19 -24.36
CA ARG A 157 -26.51 -4.74 -24.96
C ARG A 157 -27.17 -5.90 -25.70
N ASP A 158 -28.37 -6.26 -25.26
CA ASP A 158 -29.21 -7.20 -26.01
C ASP A 158 -29.63 -6.54 -27.33
N LYS A 159 -29.25 -7.15 -28.46
CA LYS A 159 -29.50 -6.57 -29.79
C LYS A 159 -30.98 -6.54 -30.17
N SER A 160 -31.79 -7.44 -29.60
CA SER A 160 -33.21 -7.59 -29.94
C SER A 160 -34.11 -6.68 -29.11
N THR A 161 -33.85 -6.56 -27.81
CA THR A 161 -34.64 -5.76 -26.86
C THR A 161 -34.04 -4.38 -26.60
N GLN A 162 -32.81 -4.13 -27.09
CA GLN A 162 -32.00 -2.96 -26.75
C GLN A 162 -31.72 -2.80 -25.25
N LYS A 163 -32.01 -3.82 -24.43
CA LYS A 163 -31.78 -3.81 -22.98
C LYS A 163 -30.28 -3.79 -22.69
N ILE A 164 -29.85 -2.86 -21.86
CA ILE A 164 -28.49 -2.78 -21.34
C ILE A 164 -28.43 -3.56 -20.03
N THR A 165 -27.47 -4.47 -19.92
CA THR A 165 -27.14 -5.19 -18.68
C THR A 165 -25.71 -4.85 -18.31
N GLN A 166 -25.51 -4.48 -17.04
CA GLN A 166 -24.19 -4.26 -16.47
C GLN A 166 -23.85 -5.45 -15.57
N LYS A 167 -22.72 -6.09 -15.82
CA LYS A 167 -22.24 -7.24 -15.03
C LYS A 167 -20.92 -6.86 -14.35
N PRO A 168 -20.87 -6.78 -13.01
CA PRO A 168 -19.62 -6.57 -12.32
C PRO A 168 -18.72 -7.80 -12.48
N TYR A 169 -17.42 -7.55 -12.53
CA TYR A 169 -16.37 -8.55 -12.36
C TYR A 169 -15.16 -7.87 -11.71
N MET A 170 -14.18 -8.67 -11.30
CA MET A 170 -12.95 -8.14 -10.71
C MET A 170 -11.73 -8.78 -11.35
N THR A 171 -10.61 -8.09 -11.27
CA THR A 171 -9.30 -8.72 -11.37
C THR A 171 -8.56 -8.54 -10.06
N SER A 172 -7.61 -9.42 -9.84
CA SER A 172 -6.68 -9.33 -8.72
C SER A 172 -5.27 -9.45 -9.27
N GLY A 173 -4.44 -8.46 -8.97
CA GLY A 173 -2.99 -8.55 -9.09
C GLY A 173 -2.40 -8.98 -7.75
N SER A 174 -1.38 -9.83 -7.76
CA SER A 174 -0.72 -10.26 -6.53
C SER A 174 0.79 -10.29 -6.69
N TYR A 175 1.52 -9.90 -5.65
CA TYR A 175 2.94 -10.09 -5.49
C TYR A 175 3.22 -10.86 -4.19
N ASP A 176 3.86 -12.02 -4.32
CA ASP A 176 4.17 -12.95 -3.23
C ASP A 176 5.69 -13.14 -3.19
N ALA A 177 6.34 -12.70 -2.11
CA ALA A 177 7.78 -12.49 -2.12
C ALA A 177 8.44 -12.70 -0.77
N ASP A 178 9.68 -13.16 -0.80
CA ASP A 178 10.56 -13.19 0.35
C ASP A 178 11.44 -11.95 0.35
N CYS A 179 11.56 -11.31 1.51
CA CYS A 179 12.29 -10.06 1.67
C CYS A 179 13.49 -10.18 2.60
N HIS A 180 14.40 -9.22 2.47
CA HIS A 180 15.46 -9.00 3.43
C HIS A 180 15.59 -7.51 3.76
N VAL A 181 16.01 -7.21 4.98
CA VAL A 181 16.27 -5.83 5.41
C VAL A 181 17.57 -5.34 4.77
N THR A 182 17.55 -4.13 4.24
CA THR A 182 18.73 -3.45 3.71
C THR A 182 19.02 -2.17 4.46
N LYS A 183 20.29 -1.75 4.44
CA LYS A 183 20.70 -0.46 4.99
C LYS A 183 20.32 0.64 3.97
N PRO A 184 19.83 1.81 4.42
CA PRO A 184 19.73 2.98 3.57
C PRO A 184 21.09 3.29 2.94
N LYS A 185 21.13 3.59 1.65
CA LYS A 185 22.34 4.11 1.01
C LYS A 185 22.52 5.54 1.51
N ILE A 186 23.59 5.77 2.27
CA ILE A 186 24.04 7.10 2.75
C ILE A 186 24.77 7.81 1.62
#